data_AF-A0A2T4FIQ8-F1
#
_entry.id   AF-A0A2T4FIQ8-F1
#
_cell.length_a   1.000
_cell.length_b   1.000
_cell.length_c   1.000
_cell.angle_alpha   90.00
_cell.angle_beta   90.00
_cell.angle_gamma   90.00
#
_symmetry.space_group_name_H-M   'P 1'
#
loop_
_entity.id
_entity.type
_entity.pdbx_description
1 polymer ?
#
loop_
_entity_poly.entity_id
_entity_poly.type
_entity_poly.pdbx_seq_one_letter_code
_entity_poly.pdbx_strand_id
1 'polypeptide(L)'
;MTPAIVLRPDLETCERESAAVDRNQFELTVEIIAREDTDTGAAWDQLADVVKVAVHAVLMAEDAFEEADRVQRFYIDWIEDEGDNTAGNCMVRYRFTYLCNTGDLTAGPTFY
;
A
#
# COMPACT_ATOMS: atom_id res chain seq x y z
N MET A 1 -12.39 -10.96 15.88
CA MET A 1 -11.34 -9.94 16.20
C MET A 1 -11.22 -8.95 15.04
N THR A 2 -10.84 -7.68 15.26
CA THR A 2 -10.60 -6.72 14.17
C THR A 2 -9.14 -6.76 13.70
N PRO A 3 -8.85 -6.99 12.41
CA PRO A 3 -7.50 -6.94 11.85
C PRO A 3 -6.95 -5.51 11.88
N ALA A 4 -5.63 -5.38 11.96
CA ALA A 4 -4.94 -4.09 11.91
C ALA A 4 -4.26 -3.88 10.55
N ILE A 5 -4.36 -2.66 10.02
CA ILE A 5 -3.69 -2.25 8.78
C ILE A 5 -2.62 -1.22 9.14
N VAL A 6 -1.38 -1.47 8.75
CA VAL A 6 -0.27 -0.56 8.91
C VAL A 6 0.23 -0.12 7.55
N LEU A 7 0.24 1.19 7.31
CA LEU A 7 0.78 1.79 6.09
C LEU A 7 2.18 2.31 6.39
N ARG A 8 3.17 1.81 5.65
CA ARG A 8 4.57 2.23 5.75
C ARG A 8 5.03 2.81 4.42
N PRO A 9 5.20 4.14 4.32
CA PRO A 9 5.94 4.72 3.21
C PRO A 9 7.37 4.18 3.26
N ASP A 10 7.88 3.75 2.12
CA ASP A 10 9.23 3.24 1.97
C ASP A 10 10.02 4.18 1.03
N LEU A 11 10.95 3.63 0.25
CA LEU A 11 11.81 4.38 -0.65
C LEU A 11 11.03 5.20 -1.67
N GLU A 12 11.46 6.45 -1.82
CA GLU A 12 11.13 7.30 -2.95
C GLU A 12 12.38 7.52 -3.80
N THR A 13 12.27 7.25 -5.09
CA THR A 13 13.32 7.55 -6.08
C THR A 13 12.84 8.60 -7.06
N CYS A 14 13.75 9.50 -7.44
CA CYS A 14 13.49 10.58 -8.36
C CYS A 14 14.48 10.47 -9.53
N GLU A 15 13.96 10.43 -10.75
CA GLU A 15 14.74 10.41 -11.98
C GLU A 15 14.34 11.59 -12.87
N ARG A 16 15.32 12.35 -13.36
CA ARG A 16 15.04 13.48 -14.24
C ARG A 16 14.56 13.00 -15.59
N GLU A 17 13.32 13.32 -15.94
CA GLU A 17 12.72 12.98 -17.23
C GLU A 17 12.98 14.05 -18.29
N SER A 18 12.92 15.34 -17.91
CA SER A 18 13.21 16.46 -18.81
C SER A 18 13.79 17.67 -18.07
N ALA A 19 13.90 18.82 -18.73
CA ALA A 19 14.45 20.04 -18.11
C ALA A 19 13.57 20.62 -16.99
N ALA A 20 12.27 20.28 -16.95
CA ALA A 20 11.29 20.85 -16.01
C ALA A 20 10.35 19.79 -15.40
N VAL A 21 10.64 18.51 -15.62
CA VAL A 21 9.80 17.38 -15.19
C VAL A 21 10.70 16.28 -14.66
N ASP A 22 10.40 15.84 -13.44
CA ASP A 22 11.00 14.69 -12.79
C ASP A 22 9.96 13.56 -12.70
N ARG A 23 10.43 12.32 -12.85
CA ARG A 23 9.64 11.12 -12.65
C ARG A 23 9.96 10.54 -11.29
N ASN A 24 8.95 10.39 -10.45
CA ASN A 24 9.09 9.83 -9.12
C ASN A 24 8.53 8.42 -9.07
N GLN A 25 9.20 7.55 -8.33
CA GLN A 25 8.70 6.24 -7.94
C GLN A 25 8.66 6.17 -6.41
N PHE A 26 7.47 5.95 -5.87
CA PHE A 26 7.24 5.83 -4.43
C PHE A 26 6.76 4.42 -4.09
N GLU A 27 7.36 3.81 -3.08
CA GLU A 27 6.96 2.50 -2.59
C GLU A 27 6.13 2.61 -1.30
N LEU A 28 4.98 1.93 -1.28
CA LEU A 28 4.10 1.83 -0.12
C LEU A 28 4.01 0.37 0.29
N THR A 29 4.39 0.08 1.54
CA THR A 29 4.15 -1.22 2.16
C THR A 29 2.87 -1.17 2.97
N VAL A 30 1.93 -2.06 2.67
CA VAL A 30 0.71 -2.30 3.45
C VAL A 30 0.85 -3.61 4.19
N GLU A 31 0.84 -3.54 5.51
CA GLU A 31 0.88 -4.72 6.39
C GLU A 31 -0.47 -4.95 7.02
N ILE A 32 -0.96 -6.19 6.91
CA ILE A 32 -2.25 -6.63 7.41
C ILE A 32 -1.96 -7.65 8.49
N ILE A 33 -2.15 -7.24 9.74
CA ILE A 33 -1.94 -8.08 10.91
C ILE A 33 -3.30 -8.64 11.32
N ALA A 34 -3.41 -9.96 11.28
CA ALA A 34 -4.62 -10.68 11.64
C ALA A 34 -4.32 -11.78 12.65
N ARG A 35 -5.35 -12.17 13.39
CA ARG A 35 -5.38 -13.38 14.21
C ARG A 35 -6.61 -14.18 13.85
N GLU A 36 -6.57 -15.48 14.10
CA GLU A 36 -7.71 -16.38 14.12
C GLU A 36 -8.89 -15.73 14.85
N ASP A 37 -10.04 -15.80 14.19
CA ASP A 37 -11.29 -15.33 14.76
C ASP A 37 -11.97 -16.46 15.54
N THR A 38 -12.02 -16.30 16.86
CA THR A 38 -12.56 -17.31 17.78
C THR A 38 -14.07 -17.50 17.68
N ASP A 39 -14.79 -16.58 17.05
CA ASP A 39 -16.26 -16.64 16.93
C ASP A 39 -16.67 -17.38 15.65
N THR A 40 -15.91 -17.21 14.57
CA THR A 40 -16.16 -17.81 13.25
C THR A 40 -15.27 -19.01 12.94
N GLY A 41 -14.17 -19.19 13.67
CA GLY A 41 -13.13 -20.19 13.40
C GLY A 41 -12.30 -19.88 12.14
N ALA A 42 -12.38 -18.67 11.61
CA ALA A 42 -11.61 -18.27 10.44
C ALA A 42 -10.13 -18.12 10.80
N ALA A 43 -9.26 -18.79 10.05
CA ALA A 43 -7.82 -18.65 10.20
C ALA A 43 -7.36 -17.22 9.84
N TRP A 44 -6.20 -16.81 10.37
CA TRP A 44 -5.68 -15.45 10.22
C TRP A 44 -5.45 -15.08 8.75
N ASP A 45 -5.03 -16.04 7.92
CA ASP A 45 -4.73 -15.87 6.50
C ASP A 45 -6.01 -15.59 5.69
N GLN A 46 -7.13 -16.24 6.02
CA GLN A 46 -8.43 -16.00 5.40
C GLN A 46 -8.94 -14.59 5.69
N LEU A 47 -8.77 -14.12 6.93
CA LEU A 47 -9.16 -12.77 7.32
C LEU A 47 -8.26 -11.73 6.64
N ALA A 48 -6.94 -11.98 6.61
CA ALA A 48 -5.99 -11.10 5.94
C ALA A 48 -6.22 -11.04 4.42
N ASP A 49 -6.64 -12.14 3.79
CA ASP A 49 -6.95 -12.18 2.36
C ASP A 49 -8.14 -11.29 2.00
N VAL A 50 -9.22 -11.32 2.79
CA VAL A 50 -10.38 -10.45 2.59
C VAL A 50 -10.00 -8.98 2.71
N VAL A 51 -9.23 -8.62 3.73
CA VAL A 51 -8.75 -7.24 3.93
C VAL A 51 -7.82 -6.82 2.78
N LYS A 52 -6.91 -7.71 2.35
CA LYS A 52 -6.01 -7.46 1.23
C LYS A 52 -6.77 -7.16 -0.05
N VAL A 53 -7.82 -7.92 -0.36
CA VAL A 53 -8.66 -7.67 -1.54
C VAL A 53 -9.33 -6.31 -1.44
N ALA A 54 -9.87 -5.94 -0.27
CA ALA A 54 -10.47 -4.63 -0.05
C ALA A 54 -9.44 -3.49 -0.20
N VAL A 55 -8.26 -3.61 0.40
CA VAL A 55 -7.15 -2.65 0.25
C VAL A 55 -6.76 -2.51 -1.22
N HIS A 56 -6.58 -3.62 -1.93
CA HIS A 56 -6.21 -3.59 -3.34
C HIS A 56 -7.28 -2.91 -4.19
N ALA A 57 -8.56 -3.17 -3.93
CA ALA A 57 -9.65 -2.52 -4.63
C ALA A 57 -9.66 -1.00 -4.39
N VAL A 58 -9.40 -0.55 -3.16
CA VAL A 58 -9.29 0.89 -2.84
C VAL A 58 -8.10 1.53 -3.54
N LEU A 59 -6.93 0.88 -3.52
CA LEU A 59 -5.71 1.44 -4.13
C LEU A 59 -5.75 1.45 -5.67
N MET A 60 -6.58 0.60 -6.28
CA MET A 60 -6.77 0.51 -7.73
C MET A 60 -8.06 1.17 -8.21
N ALA A 61 -8.83 1.80 -7.32
CA ALA A 61 -10.04 2.52 -7.71
C ALA A 61 -9.68 3.70 -8.61
N GLU A 62 -10.55 3.96 -9.59
CA GLU A 62 -10.47 5.17 -10.42
C GLU A 62 -10.51 6.39 -9.48
N ASP A 63 -9.62 7.36 -9.72
CA ASP A 63 -9.45 8.60 -8.94
C ASP A 63 -8.92 8.44 -7.49
N ALA A 64 -8.47 7.26 -7.06
CA ALA A 64 -7.87 7.11 -5.73
C ALA A 64 -6.59 7.97 -5.56
N PHE A 65 -5.87 8.19 -6.66
CA PHE A 65 -4.65 8.99 -6.74
C PHE A 65 -4.59 9.70 -8.09
N GLU A 66 -5.18 10.89 -8.19
CA GLU A 66 -5.26 11.64 -9.45
C GLU A 66 -3.87 11.98 -10.03
N GLU A 67 -2.88 12.17 -9.16
CA GLU A 67 -1.51 12.51 -9.53
C GLU A 67 -0.68 11.27 -9.94
N ALA A 68 -1.14 10.06 -9.65
CA ALA A 68 -0.42 8.84 -9.97
C ALA A 68 -0.66 8.43 -11.43
N ASP A 69 0.38 8.53 -12.25
CA ASP A 69 0.39 8.00 -13.62
C ASP A 69 0.20 6.47 -13.63
N ARG A 70 0.74 5.79 -12.62
CA ARG A 70 0.62 4.33 -12.50
C ARG A 70 0.72 3.85 -11.06
N VAL A 71 -0.19 2.95 -10.68
CA VAL A 71 -0.12 2.17 -9.44
C VAL A 71 0.07 0.70 -9.78
N GLN A 72 1.05 0.04 -9.19
CA GLN A 72 1.33 -1.38 -9.42
C GLN A 72 1.62 -2.11 -8.11
N ARG A 73 0.96 -3.26 -7.91
CA ARG A 73 1.39 -4.23 -6.89
C ARG A 73 2.66 -4.93 -7.37
N PHE A 74 3.76 -4.83 -6.61
CA PHE A 74 5.04 -5.43 -7.02
C PHE A 74 5.47 -6.61 -6.16
N TYR A 75 4.99 -6.72 -4.91
CA TYR A 75 5.39 -7.79 -4.00
C TYR A 75 4.27 -8.14 -3.02
N ILE A 76 4.24 -9.41 -2.60
CA ILE A 76 3.39 -9.91 -1.54
C ILE A 76 4.16 -10.95 -0.74
N ASP A 77 4.04 -10.91 0.58
CA ASP A 77 4.64 -11.86 1.50
C ASP A 77 3.68 -12.21 2.63
N TRP A 78 3.82 -13.42 3.15
CA TRP A 78 3.00 -13.96 4.24
C TRP A 78 3.93 -14.44 5.33
N ILE A 79 3.87 -13.76 6.48
CA ILE A 79 4.74 -14.00 7.61
C ILE A 79 3.88 -14.54 8.75
N GLU A 80 4.09 -15.81 9.08
CA GLU A 80 3.47 -16.47 10.23
C GLU A 80 4.16 -16.03 11.52
N ASP A 81 3.39 -15.82 12.60
CA ASP A 81 3.96 -15.55 13.92
C ASP A 81 4.37 -16.87 14.59
N GLU A 82 5.67 -17.01 14.94
CA GLU A 82 6.23 -18.26 15.45
C GLU A 82 5.68 -18.57 16.86
N GLY A 83 4.82 -19.58 16.97
CA GLY A 83 4.46 -20.16 18.27
C GLY A 83 3.21 -21.02 18.28
N ASP A 84 2.11 -20.52 17.71
CA ASP A 84 0.80 -21.21 17.73
C ASP A 84 -0.01 -21.09 16.43
N ASN A 85 0.51 -20.42 15.40
CA ASN A 85 -0.16 -20.18 14.12
C ASN A 85 -1.54 -19.51 14.25
N THR A 86 -1.80 -18.86 15.39
CA THR A 86 -3.05 -18.13 15.57
C THR A 86 -2.95 -16.74 14.96
N ALA A 87 -1.76 -16.17 14.79
CA ALA A 87 -1.56 -14.84 14.22
C ALA A 87 -0.54 -14.83 13.07
N GLY A 88 -0.69 -13.84 12.19
CA GLY A 88 0.24 -13.62 11.09
C GLY A 88 0.09 -12.25 10.46
N ASN A 89 0.99 -11.95 9.54
CA ASN A 89 1.08 -10.70 8.81
C ASN A 89 1.08 -10.97 7.31
N CYS A 90 0.16 -10.36 6.57
CA CYS A 90 0.23 -10.27 5.12
C CYS A 90 0.80 -8.90 4.73
N MET A 91 2.00 -8.92 4.14
CA MET A 91 2.66 -7.74 3.63
C MET A 91 2.44 -7.62 2.13
N VAL A 92 1.96 -6.47 1.67
CA VAL A 92 1.79 -6.18 0.24
C VAL A 92 2.51 -4.88 -0.06
N ARG A 93 3.35 -4.88 -1.09
CA ARG A 93 4.03 -3.66 -1.53
C ARG A 93 3.52 -3.17 -2.87
N TYR A 94 3.23 -1.89 -2.91
CA TYR A 94 2.76 -1.15 -4.06
C TYR A 94 3.82 -0.14 -4.48
N ARG A 95 3.91 0.10 -5.79
CA ARG A 95 4.73 1.13 -6.38
C ARG A 95 3.84 2.12 -7.11
N PHE A 96 4.00 3.38 -6.77
CA PHE A 96 3.37 4.53 -7.39
C PHE A 96 4.38 5.21 -8.28
N THR A 97 4.00 5.47 -9.52
CA THR A 97 4.78 6.32 -10.43
C THR A 97 3.97 7.58 -10.67
N TYR A 98 4.61 8.73 -10.51
CA TYR A 98 3.97 10.02 -10.75
C TYR A 98 4.99 11.01 -11.29
N LEU A 99 4.51 12.05 -11.96
CA LEU A 99 5.35 13.13 -12.48
C LEU A 99 5.31 14.31 -11.51
N CYS A 100 6.47 14.91 -11.30
CA CYS A 100 6.60 16.16 -10.56
C CYS A 100 7.11 17.23 -11.53
N ASN A 101 6.25 18.18 -11.86
CA ASN A 101 6.61 19.33 -12.68
C ASN A 101 7.16 20.45 -11.79
N THR A 102 7.94 21.36 -12.37
CA THR A 102 8.39 22.57 -11.66
C THR A 102 7.22 23.39 -11.08
N GLY A 103 6.04 23.35 -11.71
CA GLY A 103 4.83 24.00 -11.22
C GLY A 103 4.30 23.38 -9.91
N ASP A 104 4.43 22.07 -9.73
CA ASP A 104 3.92 21.34 -8.56
C ASP A 104 4.70 21.70 -7.30
N LEU A 105 5.99 22.00 -7.44
CA LEU A 105 6.84 22.49 -6.34
C LEU A 105 6.49 23.92 -5.90
N THR A 106 5.76 24.67 -6.73
CA THR A 106 5.34 26.06 -6.43
C THR A 106 3.88 26.16 -6.00
N ALA A 107 3.08 25.12 -6.28
CA ALA A 107 1.76 24.95 -5.71
C ALA A 107 1.91 24.51 -4.25
N GLY A 108 1.76 25.46 -3.32
CA GLY A 108 1.68 25.11 -1.89
C GLY A 108 0.52 24.14 -1.62
N PRO A 109 0.47 23.49 -0.44
CA PRO A 109 -0.55 22.49 -0.12
C PRO A 109 -1.96 23.05 -0.37
N THR A 110 -2.70 22.39 -1.26
CA THR A 110 -4.12 22.66 -1.50
C THR A 110 -4.88 22.16 -0.28
N PHE A 111 -5.15 23.06 0.66
CA PHE A 111 -6.06 22.76 1.77
C PHE A 111 -7.48 22.66 1.21
N TYR A 112 -8.01 21.42 1.14
CA TYR A 112 -9.44 21.16 0.95
C TYR A 112 -10.18 21.20 2.28
#